data_AF-D2QLW2-F1
#
_entry.id   AF-D2QLW2-F1
#
_cell.length_a   1.000
_cell.length_b   1.000
_cell.length_c   1.000
_cell.angle_alpha   90.00
_cell.angle_beta   90.00
_cell.angle_gamma   90.00
#
_symmetry.space_group_name_H-M   'P 1'
#
loop_
_entity.id
_entity.type
_entity.pdbx_description
1 polymer ?
#
loop_
_entity_poly.entity_id
_entity_poly.type
_entity_poly.pdbx_seq_one_letter_code
_entity_poly.pdbx_strand_id
1 'polypeptide(L)'
;MTPTAQPIPTSSPITTAGCHQDNQHWKQIIRQQEEEILQLRSLLHDVMEQHNCRSLRYDAIDYYRALNHLQGDINQLRRNIICESNECMYHSENASCKDTRYGLSATIERHATKVINEFTRVKDGCLQFLSGMMSLNLL
;
A
#
# COMPACT_ATOMS: atom_id res chain seq x y z
N MET A 1 44.03 6.77 -29.41
CA MET A 1 42.60 6.89 -29.06
C MET A 1 42.10 5.49 -28.77
N THR A 2 41.88 5.17 -27.50
CA THR A 2 41.35 3.87 -27.05
C THR A 2 40.39 4.19 -25.90
N PRO A 3 39.08 3.94 -26.01
CA PRO A 3 38.16 4.25 -24.93
C PRO A 3 38.29 3.16 -23.86
N THR A 4 38.69 3.57 -22.65
CA THR A 4 38.68 2.76 -21.45
C THR A 4 37.22 2.46 -21.07
N ALA A 5 36.80 1.21 -21.20
CA ALA A 5 35.50 0.76 -20.72
C ALA A 5 35.48 0.84 -19.19
N GLN A 6 34.67 1.74 -18.63
CA GLN A 6 34.42 1.81 -17.19
C GLN A 6 33.60 0.59 -16.75
N PRO A 7 33.91 -0.04 -15.60
CA PRO A 7 33.09 -1.10 -15.04
C PRO A 7 31.74 -0.52 -14.60
N ILE A 8 30.66 -1.10 -15.12
CA ILE A 8 29.28 -0.85 -14.67
C ILE A 8 29.21 -1.23 -13.18
N PRO A 9 28.65 -0.39 -12.28
CA PRO A 9 28.53 -0.75 -10.88
C PRO A 9 27.64 -1.98 -10.73
N THR A 10 28.25 -3.11 -10.38
CA THR A 10 27.57 -4.34 -9.98
C THR A 10 26.72 -4.03 -8.75
N SER A 11 25.41 -3.94 -8.95
CA SER A 11 24.43 -3.93 -7.87
C SER A 11 24.68 -5.13 -6.96
N SER A 12 24.92 -4.86 -5.68
CA SER A 12 25.14 -5.90 -4.66
C SER A 12 24.07 -7.00 -4.76
N PRO A 13 24.45 -8.29 -4.67
CA PRO A 13 23.49 -9.38 -4.76
C PRO A 13 22.49 -9.24 -3.61
N ILE A 14 21.21 -9.10 -3.96
CA ILE A 14 20.10 -9.14 -3.02
C ILE A 14 20.17 -10.50 -2.31
N THR A 15 20.54 -10.50 -1.04
CA THR A 15 20.63 -11.72 -0.24
C THR A 15 19.22 -12.22 0.08
N THR A 16 19.03 -13.53 0.09
CA THR A 16 17.75 -14.20 0.43
C THR A 16 17.21 -13.77 1.79
N ALA A 17 18.09 -13.49 2.76
CA ALA A 17 17.72 -12.97 4.08
C ALA A 17 17.06 -11.59 4.03
N GLY A 18 17.61 -10.65 3.24
CA GLY A 18 17.01 -9.33 3.04
C GLY A 18 15.64 -9.43 2.35
N CYS A 19 15.53 -10.33 1.38
CA CYS A 19 14.27 -10.62 0.68
C CYS A 19 13.15 -11.11 1.61
N HIS A 20 13.44 -12.04 2.53
CA HIS A 20 12.45 -12.51 3.50
C HIS A 20 12.02 -11.40 4.47
N GLN A 21 12.97 -10.60 4.95
CA GLN A 21 12.68 -9.49 5.86
C GLN A 21 11.81 -8.43 5.19
N ASP A 22 12.15 -8.02 3.96
CA ASP A 22 11.39 -7.04 3.19
C ASP A 22 9.99 -7.55 2.88
N ASN A 23 9.85 -8.82 2.49
CA ASN A 23 8.54 -9.42 2.22
C ASN A 23 7.64 -9.42 3.47
N GLN A 24 8.18 -9.80 4.63
CA GLN A 24 7.44 -9.77 5.90
C GLN A 24 7.07 -8.34 6.30
N HIS A 25 7.99 -7.40 6.12
CA HIS A 25 7.76 -5.98 6.39
C HIS A 25 6.61 -5.42 5.53
N TRP A 26 6.66 -5.62 4.21
CA TRP A 26 5.61 -5.14 3.31
C TRP A 26 4.27 -5.86 3.53
N LYS A 27 4.28 -7.14 3.88
CA LYS A 27 3.08 -7.89 4.30
C LYS A 27 2.37 -7.24 5.48
N GLN A 28 3.13 -6.88 6.51
CA GLN A 28 2.58 -6.25 7.71
C GLN A 28 2.00 -4.88 7.39
N ILE A 29 2.73 -4.04 6.65
CA ILE A 29 2.26 -2.70 6.26
C ILE A 29 0.98 -2.80 5.44
N ILE A 30 0.95 -3.65 4.40
CA ILE A 30 -0.23 -3.82 3.53
C ILE A 30 -1.43 -4.25 4.36
N ARG A 31 -1.27 -5.26 5.22
CA ARG A 31 -2.36 -5.75 6.06
C ARG A 31 -2.92 -4.67 6.98
N GLN A 32 -2.05 -3.88 7.62
CA GLN A 32 -2.49 -2.80 8.50
C GLN A 32 -3.31 -1.75 7.72
N GLN A 33 -2.88 -1.39 6.51
CA GLN A 33 -3.63 -0.44 5.68
C GLN A 33 -4.98 -1.00 5.24
N GLU A 34 -5.07 -2.28 4.89
CA GLU A 34 -6.35 -2.93 4.54
C GLU A 34 -7.33 -2.88 5.72
N GLU A 35 -6.86 -3.17 6.94
CA GLU A 35 -7.68 -3.10 8.16
C GLU A 35 -8.15 -1.66 8.45
N GLU A 36 -7.26 -0.66 8.35
CA GLU A 36 -7.61 0.75 8.54
C GLU A 36 -8.61 1.25 7.48
N ILE A 37 -8.45 0.86 6.20
CA ILE A 37 -9.39 1.22 5.13
C ILE A 37 -10.79 0.66 5.42
N LEU A 38 -10.88 -0.59 5.85
CA LEU A 38 -12.15 -1.21 6.20
C LEU A 38 -12.87 -0.46 7.32
N GLN A 39 -12.14 -0.09 8.37
CA GLN A 39 -12.69 0.68 9.49
C GLN A 39 -13.20 2.05 9.05
N LEU A 40 -12.39 2.82 8.33
CA LEU A 40 -12.78 4.16 7.84
C LEU A 40 -14.01 4.08 6.92
N ARG A 41 -14.06 3.08 6.04
CA ARG A 41 -15.22 2.88 5.16
C ARG A 41 -16.48 2.56 5.94
N SER A 42 -16.40 1.80 7.03
CA SER A 42 -17.55 1.53 7.89
C SER A 42 -18.08 2.82 8.51
N LEU A 43 -17.18 3.64 9.09
CA LEU A 43 -17.57 4.91 9.72
C LEU A 43 -18.21 5.88 8.72
N LEU A 44 -17.64 5.98 7.51
CA LEU A 44 -18.21 6.81 6.45
C LEU A 44 -19.56 6.29 5.98
N HIS A 45 -19.75 4.98 5.95
CA HIS A 45 -21.03 4.37 5.63
C HIS A 45 -22.10 4.76 6.65
N ASP A 46 -21.78 4.69 7.93
CA ASP A 46 -22.70 5.11 9.00
C ASP A 46 -23.08 6.59 8.86
N VAL A 47 -22.12 7.45 8.54
CA VAL A 47 -22.37 8.89 8.27
C VAL A 47 -23.31 9.09 7.08
N MET A 48 -23.10 8.34 5.99
CA MET A 48 -23.96 8.42 4.79
C MET A 48 -25.40 8.00 5.07
N GLU A 49 -25.59 7.01 5.94
CA GLU A 49 -26.92 6.49 6.31
C GLU A 49 -27.63 7.36 7.34
N GLN A 50 -26.90 7.90 8.32
CA GLN A 50 -27.47 8.64 9.44
C GLN A 50 -27.74 10.12 9.13
N HIS A 51 -27.03 10.72 8.17
CA HIS A 51 -27.18 12.15 7.87
C HIS A 51 -27.84 12.43 6.52
N ASN A 52 -28.94 13.18 6.57
CA ASN A 52 -29.62 13.73 5.40
C ASN A 52 -28.99 15.05 4.91
N CYS A 53 -28.00 15.59 5.62
CA CYS A 53 -27.30 16.79 5.20
C CYS A 53 -26.52 16.51 3.92
N ARG A 54 -26.96 17.11 2.82
CA ARG A 54 -26.47 16.82 1.47
C ARG A 54 -24.96 17.05 1.33
N SER A 55 -24.41 18.11 1.93
CA SER A 55 -22.96 18.40 1.87
C SER A 55 -22.13 17.34 2.59
N LEU A 56 -22.49 17.01 3.84
CA LEU A 56 -21.78 15.99 4.63
C LEU A 56 -21.82 14.63 3.96
N ARG A 57 -22.97 14.27 3.37
CA ARG A 57 -23.11 13.02 2.62
C ARG A 57 -22.22 13.02 1.37
N TYR A 58 -22.09 14.15 0.66
CA TYR A 58 -21.18 14.23 -0.48
C TYR A 58 -19.72 14.07 -0.07
N ASP A 59 -19.28 14.76 0.98
CA ASP A 59 -17.91 14.66 1.47
C ASP A 59 -17.60 13.21 1.92
N ALA A 60 -18.54 12.57 2.63
CA ALA A 60 -18.40 11.18 3.04
C ALA A 60 -18.33 10.21 1.84
N ILE A 61 -19.14 10.42 0.80
CA ILE A 61 -19.10 9.64 -0.44
C ILE A 61 -17.73 9.78 -1.13
N ASP A 62 -17.17 10.99 -1.18
CA ASP A 62 -15.90 11.22 -1.86
C ASP A 62 -14.73 10.56 -1.13
N TYR A 63 -14.68 10.64 0.21
CA TYR A 63 -13.72 9.85 0.99
C TYR A 63 -13.92 8.34 0.82
N TYR A 64 -15.17 7.87 0.79
CA TYR A 64 -15.47 6.44 0.60
C TYR A 64 -14.98 5.93 -0.76
N ARG A 65 -15.16 6.71 -1.83
CA ARG A 65 -14.62 6.39 -3.17
C ARG A 65 -13.09 6.41 -3.19
N ALA A 66 -12.46 7.39 -2.57
CA ALA A 66 -11.01 7.45 -2.48
C ALA A 66 -10.42 6.22 -1.78
N LEU A 67 -11.04 5.79 -0.66
CA LEU A 67 -10.65 4.58 0.06
C LEU A 67 -10.86 3.29 -0.76
N ASN A 68 -11.92 3.21 -1.57
CA ASN A 68 -12.10 2.09 -2.51
C ASN A 68 -11.02 2.03 -3.58
N HIS A 69 -10.62 3.19 -4.11
CA HIS A 69 -9.54 3.26 -5.09
C HIS A 69 -8.22 2.80 -4.47
N LEU A 70 -7.89 3.30 -3.27
CA LEU A 70 -6.71 2.88 -2.51
C LEU A 70 -6.71 1.38 -2.19
N GLN A 71 -7.87 0.81 -1.84
CA GLN A 71 -7.99 -0.64 -1.64
C GLN A 71 -7.65 -1.42 -2.93
N GLY A 72 -8.05 -0.91 -4.09
CA GLY A 72 -7.68 -1.47 -5.40
C GLY A 72 -6.16 -1.46 -5.63
N ASP A 73 -5.53 -0.31 -5.37
CA ASP A 73 -4.10 -0.12 -5.51
C ASP A 73 -3.30 -1.00 -4.53
N ILE A 74 -3.73 -1.09 -3.28
CA ILE A 74 -3.14 -1.96 -2.26
C ILE A 74 -3.28 -3.42 -2.66
N ASN A 75 -4.44 -3.85 -3.16
CA ASN A 75 -4.63 -5.20 -3.66
C ASN A 75 -3.70 -5.52 -4.84
N GLN A 76 -3.47 -4.56 -5.73
CA GLN A 76 -2.51 -4.70 -6.82
C GLN A 76 -1.07 -4.78 -6.29
N LEU A 77 -0.72 -3.92 -5.34
CA LEU A 77 0.57 -3.94 -4.67
C LEU A 77 0.80 -5.29 -3.99
N ARG A 78 -0.19 -5.80 -3.25
CA ARG A 78 -0.19 -7.11 -2.61
C ARG A 78 0.15 -8.22 -3.60
N ARG A 79 -0.53 -8.26 -4.76
CA ARG A 79 -0.26 -9.24 -5.83
C ARG A 79 1.12 -9.09 -6.48
N ASN A 80 1.71 -7.90 -6.42
CA ASN A 80 3.02 -7.63 -7.01
C ASN A 80 4.18 -7.87 -6.04
N ILE A 81 3.95 -7.73 -4.73
CA ILE A 81 4.96 -7.85 -3.68
C ILE A 81 4.93 -9.22 -2.98
N ILE A 82 3.73 -9.75 -2.72
CA ILE A 82 3.59 -11.00 -1.97
C ILE A 82 3.72 -12.18 -2.93
N CYS A 83 4.83 -12.90 -2.81
CA CYS A 83 4.90 -14.29 -3.24
C CYS A 83 3.94 -15.12 -2.37
N GLU A 84 2.80 -15.51 -2.95
CA GLU A 84 1.86 -16.50 -2.38
C GLU A 84 2.31 -17.94 -2.68
N SER A 85 3.32 -18.16 -3.53
CA SER A 85 3.79 -19.50 -3.85
C SER A 85 4.81 -20.02 -2.83
N ASN A 86 4.73 -21.32 -2.54
CA ASN A 86 5.70 -22.07 -1.73
C ASN A 86 7.13 -22.04 -2.33
N GLU A 87 7.35 -21.44 -3.49
CA GLU A 87 8.65 -21.39 -4.16
C GLU A 87 9.66 -20.49 -3.44
N CYS A 88 9.20 -19.55 -2.60
CA CYS A 88 10.11 -18.83 -1.68
C CYS A 88 10.67 -19.73 -0.57
N MET A 89 10.08 -20.91 -0.29
CA MET A 89 10.53 -21.81 0.79
C MET A 89 11.43 -22.95 0.29
N TYR A 90 11.39 -23.31 -0.99
CA TYR A 90 12.11 -24.48 -1.54
C TYR A 90 13.41 -24.13 -2.28
N HIS A 91 13.83 -22.89 -2.20
CA HIS A 91 14.89 -22.37 -3.03
C HIS A 91 16.03 -21.91 -2.13
N SER A 92 16.94 -22.87 -1.91
CA SER A 92 18.27 -22.76 -1.31
C SER A 92 18.89 -21.39 -1.55
N GLU A 93 19.69 -20.91 -0.59
CA GLU A 93 20.40 -19.61 -0.48
C GLU A 93 20.87 -18.87 -1.76
N ASN A 94 20.88 -19.52 -2.93
CA ASN A 94 21.24 -18.99 -4.25
C ASN A 94 20.10 -18.91 -5.29
N ALA A 95 18.87 -19.26 -4.93
CA ALA A 95 17.75 -19.17 -5.85
C ALA A 95 17.08 -17.80 -5.70
N SER A 96 17.60 -16.85 -6.49
CA SER A 96 16.87 -15.65 -6.90
C SER A 96 15.41 -16.01 -7.13
N CYS A 97 14.49 -15.31 -6.48
CA CYS A 97 13.06 -15.36 -6.79
C CYS A 97 12.91 -15.23 -8.31
N LYS A 98 12.65 -16.35 -8.99
CA LYS A 98 12.60 -16.42 -10.46
C LYS A 98 11.30 -15.87 -11.04
N ASP A 99 10.43 -15.30 -10.21
CA ASP A 99 9.29 -14.56 -10.71
C ASP A 99 9.81 -13.26 -11.33
N THR A 100 9.62 -13.08 -12.64
CA THR A 100 10.14 -11.98 -13.47
C THR A 100 9.71 -10.59 -12.99
N ARG A 101 8.86 -10.52 -11.97
CA ARG A 101 8.48 -9.30 -11.26
C ARG A 101 9.53 -8.80 -10.26
N TYR A 102 10.52 -9.62 -9.89
CA TYR A 102 11.54 -9.27 -8.89
C TYR A 102 12.61 -8.28 -9.40
N GLY A 103 12.76 -8.11 -10.72
CA GLY A 103 13.59 -7.03 -11.29
C GLY A 103 13.02 -5.62 -11.03
N LEU A 104 11.82 -5.53 -10.45
CA LEU A 104 11.13 -4.29 -10.18
C LEU A 104 11.29 -3.81 -8.73
N SER A 105 12.15 -4.37 -7.87
CA SER A 105 12.18 -4.01 -6.42
C SER A 105 12.21 -2.50 -6.13
N ALA A 106 13.06 -1.73 -6.83
CA ALA A 106 13.09 -0.26 -6.72
C ALA A 106 11.83 0.42 -7.29
N THR A 107 11.21 -0.18 -8.30
CA THR A 107 9.93 0.27 -8.85
C THR A 107 8.79 -0.06 -7.88
N ILE A 108 8.81 -1.23 -7.24
CA ILE A 108 7.88 -1.69 -6.23
C ILE A 108 7.94 -0.80 -5.00
N GLU A 109 9.14 -0.50 -4.49
CA GLU A 109 9.33 0.41 -3.35
C GLU A 109 8.76 1.81 -3.66
N ARG A 110 9.00 2.33 -4.87
CA ARG A 110 8.41 3.59 -5.32
C ARG A 110 6.87 3.53 -5.40
N HIS A 111 6.31 2.44 -5.93
CA HIS A 111 4.87 2.25 -6.02
C HIS A 111 4.24 2.09 -4.62
N ALA A 112 4.87 1.31 -3.75
CA ALA A 112 4.44 1.13 -2.37
C ALA A 112 4.46 2.46 -1.60
N THR A 113 5.56 3.21 -1.71
CA THR A 113 5.68 4.54 -1.08
C THR A 113 4.61 5.50 -1.58
N LYS A 114 4.32 5.50 -2.89
CA LYS A 114 3.23 6.31 -3.46
C LYS A 114 1.89 5.93 -2.85
N VAL A 115 1.54 4.64 -2.83
CA VAL A 115 0.27 4.15 -2.26
C VAL A 115 0.17 4.47 -0.78
N ILE A 116 1.25 4.32 -0.01
CA ILE A 116 1.29 4.68 1.41
C ILE A 116 1.04 6.18 1.62
N ASN A 117 1.72 7.04 0.87
CA ASN A 117 1.57 8.48 1.01
C ASN A 117 0.15 8.94 0.66
N GLU A 118 -0.42 8.37 -0.40
CA GLU A 118 -1.81 8.63 -0.79
C GLU A 118 -2.79 8.13 0.28
N PHE A 119 -2.55 6.95 0.85
CA PHE A 119 -3.34 6.42 1.97
C PHE A 119 -3.28 7.34 3.19
N THR A 120 -2.09 7.77 3.62
CA THR A 120 -1.93 8.69 4.75
C THR A 120 -2.68 10.00 4.51
N ARG A 121 -2.56 10.60 3.32
CA ARG A 121 -3.29 11.84 2.98
C ARG A 121 -4.80 11.67 3.07
N VAL A 122 -5.34 10.58 2.50
CA VAL A 122 -6.78 10.30 2.53
C VAL A 122 -7.25 9.99 3.95
N LYS A 123 -6.47 9.23 4.72
CA LYS A 123 -6.75 8.92 6.12
C LYS A 123 -6.83 10.18 6.96
N ASP A 124 -5.82 11.05 6.89
CA ASP A 124 -5.77 12.27 7.70
C ASP A 124 -6.96 13.18 7.37
N GLY A 125 -7.30 13.32 6.09
CA GLY A 125 -8.50 14.05 5.67
C GLY A 125 -9.80 13.43 6.19
N CYS A 126 -9.94 12.10 6.11
CA CYS A 126 -11.11 11.38 6.62
C CYS A 126 -11.26 11.54 8.14
N LEU A 127 -10.16 11.44 8.90
CA LEU A 127 -10.15 11.61 10.35
C LEU A 127 -10.47 13.05 10.75
N GLN A 128 -9.96 14.04 10.02
CA GLN A 128 -10.30 15.44 10.25
C GLN A 128 -11.79 15.71 10.01
N PHE A 129 -12.35 15.15 8.93
CA PHE A 129 -13.78 15.22 8.64
C PHE A 129 -14.64 14.58 9.75
N LEU A 130 -14.32 13.35 10.16
CA LEU A 130 -15.00 12.64 11.25
C LEU A 130 -14.89 13.39 12.59
N SER A 131 -13.71 13.94 12.90
CA SER A 131 -13.49 14.76 14.10
C SER A 131 -14.32 16.04 14.08
N GLY A 132 -14.44 16.70 12.92
CA GLY A 132 -15.32 17.85 12.73
C GLY A 132 -16.79 17.51 13.00
N MET A 133 -17.27 16.36 12.53
CA MET A 133 -18.64 15.90 12.81
C MET A 133 -18.86 15.59 14.29
N MET A 134 -17.92 14.91 14.95
CA MET A 134 -17.99 14.68 16.40
C MET A 134 -18.02 16.00 17.19
N SER A 135 -17.19 16.98 16.81
CA SER A 135 -17.14 18.30 17.45
C SER A 135 -18.47 19.07 17.33
N LEU A 136 -19.25 18.77 16.29
CA LEU A 136 -20.57 19.35 16.05
C LEU A 136 -21.71 18.49 16.66
N ASN A 137 -21.40 17.41 17.38
CA ASN A 137 -22.35 16.39 17.86
C ASN A 137 -23.23 15.82 16.74
N LEU A 138 -22.63 15.61 15.56
CA LEU A 138 -23.26 15.02 14.39
C LEU A 138 -22.78 13.58 14.16
N LEU A 139 -22.34 12.87 15.21
CA LEU A 139 -21.91 11.47 15.17
C LEU A 139 -22.43 10.76 16.42
#